data_AF-A0AAV9WT31-F1
#
_entry.id   AF-A0AAV9WT31-F1
#
_cell.length_a   1.000
_cell.length_b   1.000
_cell.length_c   1.000
_cell.angle_alpha   90.00
_cell.angle_beta   90.00
_cell.angle_gamma   90.00
#
_symmetry.space_group_name_H-M   'P 1'
#
loop_
_entity.id
_entity.type
_entity.pdbx_description
1 polymer ?
#
loop_
_entity_poly.entity_id
_entity_poly.type
_entity_poly.pdbx_seq_one_letter_code
_entity_poly.pdbx_strand_id
1 'polypeptide(L)'
;MADCTKSQERPTEILLRTDTVLGPFDPSDPVIIVVTRPAATVTIGGTRSTSYTETRFPTNSAGSTISDPSATVTLIDFIPPSVSTDTAGSPFTCDKYGYLLDDGKFARVDLETFNLTIINPNFGYVGSLAYNVLDNYIYTNNGYRIGRVDVTGNLTLLSYTFASTDQVVGGEFDNTGQLYFLSTGSWYQVDLKPGSATYGTMRASGALNFHSWQFGDWVFYPNTGRVLWSYAINTSNSSRAIVKFDLSTHLVSAPHIYSGFTGGPSGEQFGAANGDLYWRDGQGDFLSEQHPYV
;
A
#
# COMPACT_ATOMS: atom_id res chain seq x y z
N MET A 1 11.98 1.50 -2.28
CA MET A 1 11.40 2.26 -3.43
C MET A 1 9.88 2.29 -3.29
N ALA A 2 9.22 3.42 -3.54
CA ALA A 2 7.76 3.58 -3.38
C ALA A 2 7.05 3.69 -4.75
N ASP A 3 5.94 2.99 -4.95
CA ASP A 3 5.15 3.01 -6.18
C ASP A 3 3.66 2.79 -5.84
N CYS A 4 2.78 3.59 -6.42
CA CYS A 4 1.34 3.54 -6.21
C CYS A 4 0.66 2.38 -6.93
N THR A 5 1.26 1.86 -8.01
CA THR A 5 0.70 0.74 -8.79
C THR A 5 0.65 -0.53 -7.94
N LYS A 6 1.56 -0.66 -6.95
CA LYS A 6 1.62 -1.75 -5.95
C LYS A 6 0.29 -2.02 -5.22
N SER A 7 -0.59 -1.02 -5.10
CA SER A 7 -1.81 -1.14 -4.30
C SER A 7 -3.07 -0.62 -5.01
N GLN A 8 -3.03 -0.55 -6.34
CA GLN A 8 -4.17 -0.18 -7.18
C GLN A 8 -5.04 -1.35 -7.64
N GLU A 9 -4.83 -2.56 -7.13
CA GLU A 9 -5.88 -3.60 -7.19
C GLU A 9 -7.02 -3.28 -6.22
N ARG A 10 -7.67 -2.13 -6.44
CA ARG A 10 -9.06 -1.98 -6.05
C ARG A 10 -9.83 -3.02 -6.88
N PRO A 11 -10.80 -3.73 -6.29
CA PRO A 11 -11.75 -4.48 -7.10
C PRO A 11 -12.29 -3.51 -8.12
N THR A 12 -11.95 -3.75 -9.39
CA THR A 12 -12.35 -2.95 -10.52
C THR A 12 -13.86 -2.76 -10.40
N GLU A 13 -14.28 -1.50 -10.41
CA GLU A 13 -15.59 -1.03 -10.84
C GLU A 13 -16.71 -2.09 -10.79
N ILE A 14 -17.71 -1.87 -9.93
CA ILE A 14 -19.06 -2.31 -10.29
C ILE A 14 -19.45 -1.48 -11.51
N LEU A 15 -18.95 -1.93 -12.66
CA LEU A 15 -19.38 -1.50 -13.96
C LEU A 15 -20.79 -2.08 -14.07
N LEU A 16 -21.81 -1.26 -13.80
CA LEU A 16 -23.15 -1.49 -14.32
C LEU A 16 -23.05 -1.33 -15.84
N ARG A 17 -22.41 -2.29 -16.50
CA ARG A 17 -22.36 -2.39 -17.95
C ARG A 17 -23.77 -2.75 -18.41
N THR A 18 -24.41 -1.79 -19.07
CA THR A 18 -25.60 -2.01 -19.88
C THR A 18 -25.20 -2.82 -21.09
N ASP A 19 -25.29 -4.15 -20.99
CA ASP A 19 -25.41 -5.01 -22.16
C ASP A 19 -26.74 -5.78 -22.03
N THR A 20 -27.72 -5.39 -22.85
CA THR A 20 -28.94 -6.17 -23.05
C THR A 20 -28.53 -7.43 -23.80
N VAL A 21 -28.26 -8.51 -23.07
CA VAL A 21 -27.99 -9.82 -23.67
C VAL A 21 -29.31 -10.42 -24.15
N LEU A 22 -29.59 -10.28 -25.45
CA LEU A 22 -30.60 -11.07 -26.14
C LEU A 22 -29.92 -12.32 -26.74
N GLY A 23 -29.74 -13.34 -25.91
CA GLY A 23 -29.35 -14.70 -26.33
C GLY A 23 -30.46 -15.70 -26.02
N PRO A 24 -30.49 -16.87 -26.69
CA PRO A 24 -31.50 -17.89 -26.44
C PRO A 24 -31.28 -18.51 -25.05
N PHE A 25 -32.17 -18.22 -24.10
CA PHE A 25 -32.12 -18.80 -22.75
C PHE A 25 -32.71 -20.22 -22.76
N ASP A 26 -32.05 -21.14 -22.05
CA ASP A 26 -32.67 -22.38 -21.60
C ASP A 26 -33.84 -22.01 -20.65
N PRO A 27 -35.05 -22.55 -20.83
CA PRO A 27 -36.17 -22.28 -19.92
C PRO A 27 -35.91 -22.66 -18.45
N SER A 28 -34.85 -23.41 -18.13
CA SER A 28 -34.44 -23.66 -16.74
C SER A 28 -33.55 -22.59 -16.10
N ASP A 29 -33.03 -21.63 -16.88
CA ASP A 29 -32.14 -20.61 -16.34
C ASP A 29 -32.92 -19.47 -15.66
N PRO A 30 -32.47 -18.98 -14.50
CA PRO A 30 -33.09 -17.83 -13.85
C PRO A 30 -32.95 -16.57 -14.72
N VAL A 31 -34.08 -15.97 -15.06
CA VAL A 31 -34.12 -14.69 -15.79
C VAL A 31 -33.69 -13.57 -14.85
N ILE A 32 -32.54 -12.95 -15.14
CA ILE A 32 -32.05 -11.76 -14.43
C ILE A 32 -32.64 -10.53 -15.10
N ILE A 33 -33.51 -9.81 -14.39
CA ILE A 33 -34.04 -8.52 -14.84
C ILE A 33 -33.17 -7.42 -14.26
N VAL A 34 -32.40 -6.75 -15.12
CA VAL A 34 -31.64 -5.55 -14.74
C VAL A 34 -32.54 -4.33 -14.88
N VAL A 35 -32.74 -3.61 -13.78
CA VAL A 35 -33.58 -2.41 -13.73
C VAL A 35 -32.72 -1.19 -13.43
N THR A 36 -32.65 -0.26 -14.38
CA THR A 36 -31.97 1.03 -14.18
C THR A 36 -32.90 2.01 -13.46
N ARG A 37 -32.40 2.69 -12.43
CA ARG A 37 -33.15 3.71 -11.67
C ARG A 37 -32.40 5.04 -11.71
N PRO A 38 -33.10 6.19 -11.68
CA PRO A 38 -32.43 7.48 -11.48
C PRO A 38 -31.76 7.50 -10.10
N ALA A 39 -30.57 8.08 -10.01
CA ALA A 39 -29.80 8.17 -8.77
C ALA A 39 -29.43 9.63 -8.47
N ALA A 40 -29.49 9.99 -7.18
CA ALA A 40 -28.95 11.23 -6.66
C ALA A 40 -27.79 10.91 -5.72
N THR A 41 -26.65 11.57 -5.92
CA THR A 41 -25.46 11.37 -5.08
C THR A 41 -25.37 12.45 -4.02
N VAL A 42 -25.16 12.03 -2.77
CA VAL A 42 -24.90 12.92 -1.63
C VAL A 42 -23.55 12.55 -1.05
N THR A 43 -22.64 13.51 -1.00
CA THR A 43 -21.35 13.35 -0.36
C THR A 43 -21.41 13.84 1.09
N ILE A 44 -21.08 12.97 2.04
CA ILE A 44 -21.08 13.30 3.46
C ILE A 44 -19.67 13.12 4.02
N GLY A 45 -19.11 14.21 4.58
CA GLY A 45 -17.93 14.12 5.44
C GLY A 45 -18.33 13.53 6.79
N GLY A 46 -17.76 12.38 7.15
CA GLY A 46 -18.10 11.64 8.37
C GLY A 46 -16.90 11.37 9.26
N THR A 47 -17.11 10.95 10.51
CA THR A 47 -16.06 10.56 11.46
C THR A 47 -15.43 9.18 11.19
N ARG A 48 -15.86 8.51 10.12
CA ARG A 48 -15.38 7.17 9.76
C ARG A 48 -14.11 7.26 8.94
N SER A 49 -13.22 6.27 9.11
CA SER A 49 -11.87 6.28 8.52
C SER A 49 -11.77 5.66 7.13
N THR A 50 -12.87 5.17 6.55
CA THR A 50 -12.89 4.58 5.19
C THR A 50 -13.99 5.22 4.35
N SER A 51 -13.72 5.41 3.07
CA SER A 51 -14.78 5.72 2.12
C SER A 51 -15.67 4.49 1.90
N TYR A 52 -16.96 4.72 1.74
CA TYR A 52 -17.91 3.70 1.30
C TYR A 52 -19.14 4.37 0.71
N THR A 53 -19.78 3.66 -0.21
CA THR A 53 -21.05 4.09 -0.82
C THR A 53 -22.17 3.27 -0.22
N GLU A 54 -23.20 3.94 0.29
CA GLU A 54 -24.44 3.31 0.74
C GLU A 54 -25.58 3.66 -0.22
N THR A 55 -26.33 2.65 -0.66
CA THR A 55 -27.54 2.87 -1.45
C THR A 55 -28.75 2.93 -0.51
N ARG A 56 -29.47 4.05 -0.53
CA ARG A 56 -30.74 4.24 0.18
C ARG A 56 -31.88 4.25 -0.82
N PHE A 57 -32.78 3.29 -0.67
CA PHE A 57 -34.00 3.24 -1.45
C PHE A 57 -35.07 4.18 -0.86
N PRO A 58 -35.89 4.82 -1.72
CA PRO A 58 -36.96 5.67 -1.25
C PRO A 58 -37.98 4.85 -0.44
N THR A 59 -38.56 5.48 0.58
CA THR A 59 -39.61 4.87 1.43
C THR A 59 -40.89 5.70 1.36
N ASN A 60 -42.04 5.04 1.49
CA ASN A 60 -43.33 5.73 1.58
C ASN A 60 -43.60 6.25 3.00
N SER A 61 -44.74 6.89 3.21
CA SER A 61 -45.14 7.43 4.52
C SER A 61 -45.32 6.37 5.62
N ALA A 62 -45.44 5.09 5.25
CA ALA A 62 -45.48 3.96 6.17
C ALA A 62 -44.09 3.32 6.40
N GLY A 63 -43.02 3.89 5.82
CA GLY A 63 -41.65 3.39 5.93
C GLY A 63 -41.32 2.20 5.03
N SER A 64 -42.24 1.77 4.16
CA SER A 64 -41.99 0.66 3.23
C SER A 64 -41.16 1.13 2.03
N THR A 65 -40.19 0.31 1.61
CA THR A 65 -39.38 0.56 0.42
C THR A 65 -40.24 0.65 -0.84
N ILE A 66 -40.02 1.69 -1.64
CA ILE A 66 -40.70 1.88 -2.93
C ILE A 66 -39.92 1.09 -3.99
N SER A 67 -40.56 0.07 -4.58
CA SER A 67 -39.99 -0.79 -5.61
C SER A 67 -40.13 -0.25 -7.04
N ASP A 68 -40.80 0.89 -7.22
CA ASP A 68 -41.02 1.52 -8.53
C ASP A 68 -39.68 1.89 -9.21
N PRO A 69 -39.36 1.34 -10.40
CA PRO A 69 -38.10 1.61 -11.09
C PRO A 69 -37.86 3.10 -11.40
N SER A 70 -38.93 3.90 -11.50
CA SER A 70 -38.82 5.34 -11.74
C SER A 70 -38.45 6.14 -10.48
N ALA A 71 -38.58 5.56 -9.29
CA ALA A 71 -38.25 6.24 -8.05
C ALA A 71 -36.73 6.40 -7.88
N THR A 72 -36.31 7.62 -7.54
CA THR A 72 -34.89 7.97 -7.36
C THR A 72 -34.30 7.30 -6.14
N VAL A 73 -33.15 6.63 -6.31
CA VAL A 73 -32.33 6.13 -5.22
C VAL A 73 -31.31 7.18 -4.78
N THR A 74 -30.98 7.21 -3.49
CA THR A 74 -29.90 8.07 -2.99
C THR A 74 -28.64 7.22 -2.80
N LEU A 75 -27.57 7.61 -3.49
CA LEU A 75 -26.23 7.11 -3.22
C LEU A 75 -25.57 8.05 -2.22
N ILE A 76 -25.19 7.53 -1.06
CA ILE A 76 -24.49 8.29 -0.03
C ILE A 76 -23.03 7.88 -0.09
N ASP A 77 -22.19 8.80 -0.56
CA ASP A 77 -20.74 8.65 -0.55
C ASP A 77 -20.20 9.23 0.75
N PHE A 78 -19.76 8.36 1.64
CA PHE A 78 -19.07 8.77 2.84
C PHE A 78 -17.60 8.99 2.51
N ILE A 79 -17.10 10.18 2.80
CA ILE A 79 -15.69 10.50 2.69
C ILE A 79 -15.14 10.71 4.10
N PRO A 80 -14.00 10.09 4.46
CA PRO A 80 -13.33 10.36 5.74
C PRO A 80 -13.07 11.86 5.91
N PRO A 81 -12.98 12.38 7.15
CA PRO A 81 -12.57 13.75 7.36
C PRO A 81 -11.17 13.89 6.78
N SER A 82 -10.94 14.94 6.00
CA SER A 82 -9.59 15.35 5.64
C SER A 82 -8.82 15.54 6.94
N VAL A 83 -7.82 14.69 7.18
CA VAL A 83 -6.82 14.96 8.21
C VAL A 83 -6.32 16.36 7.93
N SER A 84 -6.20 17.22 8.94
CA SER A 84 -5.60 18.55 8.79
C SER A 84 -4.27 18.42 8.04
N THR A 85 -4.29 18.70 6.74
CA THR A 85 -3.17 18.61 5.80
C THR A 85 -2.33 19.88 5.81
N ASP A 86 -2.62 20.83 6.70
CA ASP A 86 -2.18 22.24 6.64
C ASP A 86 -0.66 22.46 6.60
N THR A 87 0.18 21.42 6.59
CA THR A 87 1.63 21.57 6.39
C THR A 87 2.27 20.47 5.54
N ALA A 88 1.50 19.63 4.83
CA ALA A 88 2.06 18.47 4.14
C ALA A 88 2.19 18.58 2.62
N GLY A 89 1.91 19.75 2.03
CA GLY A 89 2.03 19.94 0.59
C GLY A 89 0.95 19.21 -0.21
N SER A 90 1.21 18.98 -1.50
CA SER A 90 0.27 18.27 -2.39
C SER A 90 0.58 16.77 -2.44
N PRO A 91 -0.45 15.90 -2.44
CA PRO A 91 -0.25 14.46 -2.58
C PRO A 91 0.23 14.10 -3.99
N PHE A 92 0.76 12.89 -4.13
CA PHE A 92 1.05 12.30 -5.43
C PHE A 92 -0.25 11.92 -6.15
N THR A 93 -0.19 11.90 -7.47
CA THR A 93 -1.16 11.18 -8.30
C THR A 93 -0.61 9.78 -8.56
N CYS A 94 -1.46 8.76 -8.59
CA CYS A 94 -0.96 7.46 -9.00
C CYS A 94 -0.67 7.49 -10.51
N ASP A 95 0.60 7.31 -10.85
CA ASP A 95 1.13 7.37 -12.20
C ASP A 95 2.17 6.26 -12.43
N LYS A 96 2.80 6.27 -13.61
CA LYS A 96 3.75 5.22 -14.04
C LYS A 96 5.14 5.32 -13.40
N TYR A 97 5.35 6.20 -12.43
CA TYR A 97 6.67 6.44 -11.85
C TYR A 97 6.87 5.65 -10.55
N GLY A 98 8.08 5.13 -10.38
CA GLY A 98 8.59 4.72 -9.07
C GLY A 98 9.35 5.85 -8.40
N TYR A 99 9.45 5.82 -7.07
CA TYR A 99 10.17 6.82 -6.29
C TYR A 99 11.27 6.18 -5.45
N LEU A 100 12.46 6.76 -5.49
CA LEU A 100 13.66 6.22 -4.88
C LEU A 100 14.52 7.31 -4.24
N LEU A 101 15.47 6.86 -3.43
CA LEU A 101 16.55 7.69 -2.90
C LEU A 101 17.79 7.44 -3.74
N ASP A 102 18.43 8.50 -4.21
CA ASP A 102 19.69 8.46 -4.95
C ASP A 102 20.70 9.36 -4.23
N ASP A 103 21.55 8.76 -3.39
CA ASP A 103 22.60 9.48 -2.66
C ASP A 103 22.08 10.72 -1.90
N GLY A 104 21.01 10.54 -1.12
CA GLY A 104 20.35 11.61 -0.35
C GLY A 104 19.49 12.56 -1.19
N LYS A 105 19.25 12.25 -2.47
CA LYS A 105 18.30 12.95 -3.34
C LYS A 105 17.00 12.16 -3.41
N PHE A 106 15.88 12.85 -3.48
CA PHE A 106 14.60 12.24 -3.80
C PHE A 106 14.37 12.32 -5.30
N ALA A 107 14.17 11.16 -5.92
CA ALA A 107 14.04 11.03 -7.36
C ALA A 107 12.81 10.20 -7.72
N ARG A 108 12.32 10.43 -8.94
CA ARG A 108 11.40 9.50 -9.61
C ARG A 108 12.11 8.80 -10.75
N VAL A 109 11.70 7.56 -11.02
CA VAL A 109 12.11 6.77 -12.16
C VAL A 109 10.88 6.47 -13.02
N ASP A 110 10.98 6.72 -14.32
CA ASP A 110 10.00 6.25 -15.29
C ASP A 110 10.14 4.74 -15.44
N LEU A 111 9.11 3.98 -15.05
CA LEU A 111 9.19 2.52 -15.03
C LEU A 111 9.18 1.87 -16.42
N GLU A 112 8.84 2.64 -17.47
CA GLU A 112 8.86 2.15 -18.85
C GLU A 112 10.22 2.39 -19.51
N THR A 113 10.84 3.54 -19.21
CA THR A 113 12.08 3.98 -19.87
C THR A 113 13.32 3.95 -18.98
N PHE A 114 13.13 3.69 -17.69
CA PHE A 114 14.14 3.76 -16.63
C PHE A 114 14.84 5.13 -16.51
N ASN A 115 14.24 6.19 -17.07
CA ASN A 115 14.76 7.54 -16.96
C ASN A 115 14.56 8.08 -15.55
N LEU A 116 15.65 8.51 -14.92
CA LEU A 116 15.65 9.07 -13.58
C LEU A 116 15.53 10.60 -13.64
N THR A 117 14.62 11.16 -12.85
CA THR A 117 14.44 12.61 -12.67
C THR A 117 14.57 12.96 -11.19
N ILE A 118 15.49 13.86 -10.86
CA ILE A 118 15.63 14.38 -9.50
C ILE A 118 14.48 15.34 -9.20
N ILE A 119 13.73 15.07 -8.13
CA ILE A 119 12.64 15.92 -7.64
C ILE A 119 13.18 16.90 -6.60
N ASN A 120 13.92 16.38 -5.62
CA ASN A 120 14.57 17.20 -4.60
C ASN A 120 16.05 16.78 -4.44
N PRO A 121 17.01 17.64 -4.84
CA PRO A 121 18.44 17.33 -4.74
C PRO A 121 19.00 17.43 -3.32
N ASN A 122 18.25 18.00 -2.37
CA ASN A 122 18.67 18.23 -0.98
C ASN A 122 17.72 17.53 0.00
N PHE A 123 17.29 16.32 -0.32
CA PHE A 123 16.31 15.60 0.49
C PHE A 123 16.91 15.09 1.82
N GLY A 124 18.20 14.75 1.80
CA GLY A 124 18.93 14.21 2.93
C GLY A 124 18.87 12.68 2.99
N TYR A 125 19.65 12.10 3.90
CA TYR A 125 19.67 10.66 4.08
C TYR A 125 18.49 10.22 4.96
N VAL A 126 17.68 9.31 4.43
CA VAL A 126 16.56 8.68 5.14
C VAL A 126 16.66 7.17 4.93
N GLY A 127 16.01 6.38 5.79
CA GLY A 127 16.21 4.92 5.77
C GLY A 127 15.39 4.19 4.70
N SER A 128 14.13 4.57 4.49
CA SER A 128 13.18 3.81 3.68
C SER A 128 12.08 4.69 3.09
N LEU A 129 11.42 4.24 2.02
CA LEU A 129 10.28 4.91 1.41
C LEU A 129 9.10 3.94 1.29
N ALA A 130 7.92 4.34 1.77
CA ALA A 130 6.69 3.56 1.74
C ALA A 130 5.54 4.41 1.17
N TYR A 131 4.75 3.88 0.23
CA TYR A 131 3.62 4.63 -0.34
C TYR A 131 2.31 4.29 0.38
N ASN A 132 1.55 5.32 0.81
CA ASN A 132 0.23 5.11 1.38
C ASN A 132 -0.86 5.39 0.34
N VAL A 133 -1.56 4.37 -0.11
CA VAL A 133 -2.65 4.53 -1.11
C VAL A 133 -3.89 5.26 -0.61
N LEU A 134 -4.02 5.44 0.71
CA LEU A 134 -5.21 6.07 1.28
C LEU A 134 -5.15 7.60 1.23
N ASP A 135 -3.94 8.19 1.21
CA ASP A 135 -3.73 9.63 1.07
C ASP A 135 -2.77 10.03 -0.05
N ASN A 136 -2.20 9.05 -0.75
CA ASN A 136 -1.26 9.23 -1.84
C ASN A 136 -0.01 10.03 -1.43
N TYR A 137 0.49 9.86 -0.21
CA TYR A 137 1.81 10.36 0.19
C TYR A 137 2.83 9.24 0.28
N ILE A 138 4.10 9.61 0.16
CA ILE A 138 5.22 8.74 0.51
C ILE A 138 5.62 9.04 1.95
N TYR A 139 5.88 7.99 2.72
CA TYR A 139 6.37 8.09 4.08
C TYR A 139 7.79 7.54 4.16
N THR A 140 8.55 8.08 5.09
CA THR A 140 9.95 7.75 5.30
C THR A 140 10.30 7.79 6.78
N ASN A 141 11.42 7.17 7.16
CA ASN A 141 12.05 7.39 8.46
C ASN A 141 13.25 8.35 8.33
N ASN A 142 13.20 9.48 9.02
CA ASN A 142 14.31 10.42 9.17
C ASN A 142 14.99 10.17 10.52
N GLY A 143 15.79 9.10 10.59
CA GLY A 143 16.34 8.57 11.83
C GLY A 143 15.24 8.02 12.73
N TYR A 144 14.79 8.83 13.68
CA TYR A 144 13.84 8.42 14.73
C TYR A 144 12.43 8.97 14.52
N ARG A 145 12.15 9.69 13.45
CA ARG A 145 10.81 10.24 13.19
C ARG A 145 10.29 9.76 11.85
N ILE A 146 8.97 9.63 11.78
CA ILE A 146 8.29 9.40 10.52
C ILE A 146 8.14 10.74 9.82
N GLY A 147 8.55 10.81 8.56
CA GLY A 147 8.27 11.95 7.71
C GLY A 147 7.29 11.58 6.60
N ARG A 148 6.47 12.55 6.20
CA ARG A 148 5.58 12.48 5.06
C ARG A 148 6.15 13.36 3.95
N VAL A 149 6.24 12.82 2.75
CA VAL A 149 6.87 13.42 1.57
C VAL A 149 5.78 13.79 0.59
N ASP A 150 5.79 15.05 0.13
CA ASP A 150 4.87 15.56 -0.87
C ASP A 150 5.38 15.38 -2.32
N VAL A 151 4.56 15.70 -3.32
CA VAL A 151 4.92 15.55 -4.75
C VAL A 151 6.13 16.38 -5.18
N THR A 152 6.46 17.42 -4.43
CA THR A 152 7.64 18.28 -4.68
C THR A 152 8.87 17.82 -3.89
N GLY A 153 8.76 16.75 -3.12
CA GLY A 153 9.83 16.22 -2.29
C GLY A 153 10.04 17.00 -0.99
N ASN A 154 9.07 17.78 -0.51
CA ASN A 154 9.16 18.38 0.83
C ASN A 154 8.84 17.34 1.88
N LEU A 155 9.59 17.39 2.98
CA LEU A 155 9.45 16.47 4.11
C LEU A 155 8.75 17.15 5.30
N THR A 156 7.59 16.64 5.68
CA THR A 156 6.86 17.05 6.88
C THR A 156 6.98 15.97 7.95
N LEU A 157 7.67 16.27 9.05
CA LEU A 157 7.87 15.32 10.14
C LEU A 157 6.61 15.17 11.00
N LEU A 158 6.19 13.94 11.23
CA LEU A 158 5.09 13.61 12.14
C LEU A 158 5.56 13.64 13.60
N SER A 159 4.61 13.72 14.53
CA SER A 159 4.90 13.82 15.96
C SER A 159 5.46 12.53 16.56
N TYR A 160 5.19 11.36 15.97
CA TYR A 160 5.70 10.10 16.47
C TYR A 160 7.23 10.03 16.36
N THR A 161 7.87 9.54 17.43
CA THR A 161 9.31 9.35 17.50
C THR A 161 9.62 7.93 18.02
N PHE A 162 10.42 7.17 17.27
CA PHE A 162 11.00 5.89 17.69
C PHE A 162 12.06 6.09 18.77
N ALA A 163 12.41 5.04 19.50
CA ALA A 163 13.56 5.12 20.41
C ALA A 163 14.85 5.26 19.60
N SER A 164 15.85 5.96 20.15
CA SER A 164 17.10 6.25 19.42
C SER A 164 17.94 5.00 19.10
N THR A 165 17.63 3.88 19.72
CA THR A 165 18.29 2.58 19.51
C THR A 165 17.68 1.78 18.36
N ASP A 166 16.54 2.20 17.85
CA ASP A 166 15.79 1.47 16.85
C ASP A 166 16.29 1.85 15.45
N GLN A 167 17.27 1.11 14.93
CA GLN A 167 17.67 1.23 13.53
C GLN A 167 16.58 0.66 12.62
N VAL A 168 15.69 1.53 12.16
CA VAL A 168 14.63 1.18 11.21
C VAL A 168 15.23 1.08 9.80
N VAL A 169 15.18 -0.12 9.21
CA VAL A 169 15.88 -0.43 7.95
C VAL A 169 14.91 -0.40 6.76
N GLY A 170 13.65 -0.77 6.96
CA GLY A 170 12.63 -0.77 5.91
C GLY A 170 11.24 -0.49 6.45
N GLY A 171 10.38 0.09 5.62
CA GLY A 171 9.00 0.42 5.97
C GLY A 171 8.07 0.15 4.80
N GLU A 172 6.90 -0.41 5.07
CA GLU A 172 5.88 -0.64 4.03
C GLU A 172 4.46 -0.57 4.60
N PHE A 173 3.51 -0.13 3.77
CA PHE A 173 2.10 -0.03 4.14
C PHE A 173 1.34 -1.32 3.85
N ASP A 174 0.41 -1.66 4.74
CA ASP A 174 -0.71 -2.52 4.36
C ASP A 174 -1.82 -1.70 3.67
N ASN A 175 -2.78 -2.39 3.06
CA ASN A 175 -3.92 -1.76 2.40
C ASN A 175 -4.92 -1.03 3.33
N THR A 176 -4.67 -1.01 4.64
CA THR A 176 -5.52 -0.35 5.64
C THR A 176 -4.89 0.92 6.20
N GLY A 177 -3.72 1.33 5.70
CA GLY A 177 -2.99 2.52 6.14
C GLY A 177 -2.17 2.29 7.40
N GLN A 178 -1.85 1.03 7.73
CA GLN A 178 -0.90 0.72 8.79
C GLN A 178 0.50 0.63 8.17
N LEU A 179 1.41 1.45 8.66
CA LEU A 179 2.82 1.41 8.28
C LEU A 179 3.55 0.45 9.21
N TYR A 180 4.21 -0.54 8.62
CA TYR A 180 5.04 -1.49 9.33
C TYR A 180 6.50 -1.18 9.07
N PHE A 181 7.25 -0.96 10.13
CA PHE A 181 8.70 -0.81 10.09
C PHE A 181 9.35 -2.05 10.68
N LEU A 182 10.39 -2.53 10.01
CA LEU A 182 11.17 -3.68 10.46
C LEU A 182 12.63 -3.25 10.63
N SER A 183 13.20 -3.64 11.77
CA SER A 183 14.61 -3.47 12.11
C SER A 183 15.30 -4.83 12.20
N THR A 184 16.59 -4.84 12.52
CA THR A 184 17.41 -6.05 12.72
C THR A 184 17.04 -6.91 13.94
N GLY A 185 15.95 -6.59 14.64
CA GLY A 185 15.47 -7.39 15.77
C GLY A 185 14.08 -7.05 16.27
N SER A 186 13.42 -6.05 15.69
CA SER A 186 12.09 -5.59 16.12
C SER A 186 11.22 -5.20 14.93
N TRP A 187 9.92 -5.21 15.15
CA TRP A 187 8.95 -4.63 14.24
C TRP A 187 8.09 -3.61 14.97
N TYR A 188 7.55 -2.66 14.21
CA TYR A 188 6.71 -1.58 14.69
C TYR A 188 5.53 -1.40 13.74
N GLN A 189 4.34 -1.22 14.28
CA GLN A 189 3.14 -0.90 13.54
C GLN A 189 2.66 0.49 13.94
N VAL A 190 2.50 1.38 12.97
CA VAL A 190 2.06 2.76 13.17
C VAL A 190 0.79 2.99 12.37
N ASP A 191 -0.20 3.60 13.02
CA ASP A 191 -1.43 3.96 12.35
C ASP A 191 -1.26 5.28 11.60
N LEU A 192 -1.26 5.20 10.27
CA LEU A 192 -1.20 6.35 9.38
C LEU A 192 -2.40 6.36 8.43
N LYS A 193 -3.51 5.74 8.86
CA LYS A 193 -4.76 5.75 8.12
C LYS A 193 -5.41 7.13 8.21
N PRO A 194 -5.65 7.82 7.09
CA PRO A 194 -6.29 9.13 7.08
C PRO A 194 -7.62 9.14 7.84
N GLY A 195 -7.83 10.14 8.69
CA GLY A 195 -9.04 10.29 9.50
C GLY A 195 -9.12 9.35 10.71
N SER A 196 -8.09 8.52 10.97
CA SER A 196 -8.05 7.70 12.17
C SER A 196 -7.90 8.54 13.44
N ALA A 197 -8.64 8.19 14.49
CA ALA A 197 -8.51 8.80 15.81
C ALA A 197 -7.13 8.56 16.46
N THR A 198 -6.40 7.56 15.99
CA THR A 198 -5.05 7.20 16.45
C THR A 198 -3.99 7.48 15.38
N TYR A 199 -4.29 8.34 14.40
CA TYR A 199 -3.33 8.71 13.36
C TYR A 199 -2.03 9.24 13.95
N GLY A 200 -0.90 8.75 13.42
CA GLY A 200 0.44 9.11 13.88
C GLY A 200 0.81 8.51 15.22
N THR A 201 0.19 7.41 15.66
CA THR A 201 0.54 6.72 16.90
C THR A 201 0.95 5.28 16.66
N MET A 202 1.84 4.76 17.50
CA MET A 202 2.21 3.34 17.51
C MET A 202 1.05 2.50 18.00
N ARG A 203 0.69 1.47 17.23
CA ARG A 203 -0.38 0.53 17.55
C ARG A 203 0.14 -0.73 18.20
N ALA A 204 1.30 -1.20 17.75
CA ALA A 204 1.95 -2.39 18.28
C ALA A 204 3.44 -2.39 17.94
N SER A 205 4.19 -3.20 18.68
CA SER A 205 5.58 -3.52 18.39
C SER A 205 5.92 -4.88 18.99
N GLY A 206 7.02 -5.47 18.53
CA GLY A 206 7.50 -6.74 19.06
C GLY A 206 8.88 -7.09 18.56
N ALA A 207 9.43 -8.18 19.11
CA ALA A 207 10.70 -8.72 18.64
C ALA A 207 10.52 -9.53 17.35
N LEU A 208 11.49 -9.45 16.46
CA LEU A 208 11.63 -10.35 15.31
C LEU A 208 12.53 -11.51 15.71
N ASN A 209 11.96 -12.71 15.79
CA ASN A 209 12.72 -13.94 16.03
C ASN A 209 13.35 -14.45 14.73
N PHE A 210 14.22 -13.63 14.11
CA PHE A 210 14.73 -13.91 12.76
C PHE A 210 16.25 -13.61 12.64
N HIS A 211 17.02 -14.20 13.55
CA HIS A 211 18.44 -13.86 13.79
C HIS A 211 19.42 -14.33 12.71
N SER A 212 19.04 -15.30 11.88
CA SER A 212 19.94 -15.88 10.88
C SER A 212 19.80 -15.27 9.49
N TRP A 213 18.90 -14.30 9.29
CA TRP A 213 18.62 -13.71 7.97
C TRP A 213 18.71 -12.19 8.01
N GLN A 214 19.41 -11.63 7.04
CA GLN A 214 19.50 -10.20 6.78
C GLN A 214 18.69 -9.84 5.54
N PHE A 215 17.91 -8.77 5.64
CA PHE A 215 17.10 -8.18 4.58
C PHE A 215 17.31 -6.66 4.61
N GLY A 216 17.09 -5.98 3.49
CA GLY A 216 17.27 -4.51 3.40
C GLY A 216 15.97 -3.74 3.20
N ASP A 217 14.98 -4.26 2.48
CA ASP A 217 13.71 -3.59 2.21
C ASP A 217 12.55 -4.60 2.23
N TRP A 218 11.31 -4.13 2.20
CA TRP A 218 10.10 -4.96 2.24
C TRP A 218 9.09 -4.54 1.17
N VAL A 219 8.28 -5.50 0.74
CA VAL A 219 7.24 -5.29 -0.27
C VAL A 219 5.93 -5.90 0.20
N PHE A 220 4.86 -5.11 0.20
CA PHE A 220 3.51 -5.59 0.45
C PHE A 220 2.81 -5.94 -0.87
N TYR A 221 2.16 -7.10 -0.91
CA TYR A 221 1.31 -7.50 -2.02
C TYR A 221 -0.12 -7.69 -1.53
N PRO A 222 -1.07 -6.82 -1.92
CA PRO A 222 -2.45 -6.88 -1.44
C PRO A 222 -3.13 -8.25 -1.64
N ASN A 223 -2.77 -8.96 -2.71
CA ASN A 223 -3.42 -10.20 -3.12
C ASN A 223 -2.89 -11.46 -2.46
N THR A 224 -1.88 -11.34 -1.60
CA THR A 224 -1.14 -12.51 -1.08
C THR A 224 -1.39 -12.74 0.40
N GLY A 225 -2.44 -12.10 0.91
CA GLY A 225 -2.73 -11.99 2.33
C GLY A 225 -2.06 -10.77 2.96
N ARG A 226 -2.17 -10.67 4.28
CA ARG A 226 -1.57 -9.58 5.05
C ARG A 226 -0.11 -9.91 5.34
N VAL A 227 0.76 -9.80 4.32
CA VAL A 227 2.15 -10.27 4.40
C VAL A 227 3.10 -9.28 3.72
N LEU A 228 4.26 -9.04 4.34
CA LEU A 228 5.40 -8.35 3.71
C LEU A 228 6.43 -9.36 3.24
N TRP A 229 7.04 -9.09 2.10
CA TRP A 229 7.98 -9.97 1.43
C TRP A 229 9.33 -9.28 1.27
N SER A 230 10.40 -10.06 1.35
CA SER A 230 11.75 -9.54 1.15
C SER A 230 12.67 -10.61 0.60
N TYR A 231 13.64 -10.19 -0.21
CA TYR A 231 14.84 -10.93 -0.48
C TYR A 231 15.80 -10.83 0.73
N ALA A 232 16.25 -11.98 1.23
CA ALA A 232 17.11 -12.06 2.39
C ALA A 232 18.29 -13.03 2.20
N ILE A 233 19.33 -12.81 3.00
CA ILE A 233 20.54 -13.62 3.02
C ILE A 233 20.76 -14.19 4.41
N ASN A 234 21.01 -15.49 4.46
CA ASN A 234 21.34 -16.18 5.68
C ASN A 234 22.78 -15.83 6.10
N THR A 235 22.96 -15.22 7.27
CA THR A 235 24.27 -14.76 7.76
C THR A 235 25.19 -15.89 8.17
N SER A 236 24.65 -17.08 8.44
CA SER A 236 25.43 -18.23 8.94
C SER A 236 26.00 -19.08 7.80
N ASN A 237 25.30 -19.17 6.68
CA ASN A 237 25.69 -20.05 5.57
C ASN A 237 25.60 -19.40 4.18
N SER A 238 25.32 -18.09 4.12
CA SER A 238 25.17 -17.32 2.89
C SER A 238 24.07 -17.83 1.94
N SER A 239 23.13 -18.65 2.40
CA SER A 239 21.97 -19.05 1.60
C SER A 239 21.08 -17.84 1.33
N ARG A 240 20.32 -17.88 0.24
CA ARG A 240 19.44 -16.78 -0.15
C ARG A 240 18.01 -17.26 -0.03
N ALA A 241 17.09 -16.39 0.32
CA ALA A 241 15.69 -16.76 0.44
C ALA A 241 14.80 -15.59 0.09
N ILE A 242 13.60 -15.94 -0.35
CA ILE A 242 12.47 -15.08 -0.16
C ILE A 242 11.94 -15.36 1.23
N VAL A 243 11.84 -14.30 2.02
CA VAL A 243 11.29 -14.33 3.37
C VAL A 243 10.01 -13.53 3.42
N LYS A 244 9.14 -13.93 4.35
CA LYS A 244 7.87 -13.27 4.55
C LYS A 244 7.63 -12.95 6.02
N PHE A 245 7.11 -11.77 6.30
CA PHE A 245 6.62 -11.33 7.60
C PHE A 245 5.10 -11.26 7.56
N ASP A 246 4.45 -12.14 8.33
CA ASP A 246 3.00 -12.21 8.40
C ASP A 246 2.46 -11.13 9.35
N LEU A 247 1.64 -10.20 8.85
CA LEU A 247 1.14 -9.05 9.60
C LEU A 247 0.03 -9.39 10.60
N SER A 248 -0.46 -10.63 10.62
CA SER A 248 -1.46 -11.09 11.58
C SER A 248 -0.82 -11.81 12.76
N THR A 249 0.18 -12.64 12.49
CA THR A 249 0.89 -13.42 13.51
C THR A 249 2.19 -12.75 13.97
N HIS A 250 2.70 -11.80 13.20
CA HIS A 250 3.99 -11.12 13.38
C HIS A 250 5.17 -12.10 13.40
N LEU A 251 5.05 -13.20 12.64
CA LEU A 251 6.10 -14.21 12.49
C LEU A 251 6.78 -14.06 11.13
N VAL A 252 8.09 -14.28 11.13
CA VAL A 252 8.89 -14.35 9.90
C VAL A 252 9.11 -15.81 9.52
N SER A 253 9.04 -16.12 8.23
CA SER A 253 9.39 -17.43 7.68
C SER A 253 10.13 -17.29 6.35
N ALA A 254 10.89 -18.31 5.96
CA ALA A 254 11.61 -18.40 4.68
C ALA A 254 10.97 -19.50 3.82
N PRO A 255 9.85 -19.22 3.13
CA PRO A 255 9.14 -20.22 2.34
C PRO A 255 9.97 -20.82 1.20
N HIS A 256 10.96 -20.07 0.68
CA HIS A 256 11.80 -20.53 -0.41
C HIS A 256 13.27 -20.18 -0.16
N ILE A 257 14.18 -21.15 -0.33
CA ILE A 257 15.63 -20.99 -0.17
C ILE A 257 16.32 -21.35 -1.48
N TYR A 258 17.14 -20.46 -2.01
CA TYR A 258 17.87 -20.62 -3.25
C TYR A 258 19.30 -21.11 -3.03
N SER A 259 19.75 -21.99 -3.93
CA SER A 259 21.15 -22.36 -4.10
C SER A 259 21.75 -21.65 -5.31
N GLY A 260 23.02 -21.22 -5.22
CA GLY A 260 23.79 -20.74 -6.38
C GLY A 260 23.60 -19.28 -6.78
N PHE A 261 22.66 -18.55 -6.16
CA PHE A 261 22.53 -17.10 -6.37
C PHE A 261 23.69 -16.35 -5.70
N THR A 262 24.18 -15.25 -6.28
CA THR A 262 25.24 -14.40 -5.70
C THR A 262 24.74 -12.97 -5.58
N GLY A 263 25.02 -12.29 -4.47
CA GLY A 263 24.54 -10.92 -4.21
C GLY A 263 24.41 -10.65 -2.70
N GLY A 264 24.43 -9.37 -2.30
CA GLY A 264 24.20 -8.90 -0.92
C GLY A 264 22.72 -8.62 -0.63
N PRO A 265 22.32 -8.33 0.63
CA PRO A 265 20.94 -7.90 0.91
C PRO A 265 20.65 -6.62 0.13
N SER A 266 19.42 -6.48 -0.36
CA SER A 266 19.00 -5.32 -1.15
C SER A 266 18.20 -4.34 -0.32
N GLY A 267 18.63 -3.08 -0.34
CA GLY A 267 17.91 -1.94 0.26
C GLY A 267 16.83 -1.34 -0.64
N GLU A 268 16.67 -1.82 -1.87
CA GLU A 268 15.60 -1.38 -2.77
C GLU A 268 14.88 -2.57 -3.41
N GLN A 269 13.64 -2.81 -2.99
CA GLN A 269 12.82 -3.90 -3.50
C GLN A 269 11.49 -3.40 -4.07
N PHE A 270 10.99 -4.08 -5.09
CA PHE A 270 9.72 -3.78 -5.72
C PHE A 270 8.95 -5.04 -6.07
N GLY A 271 7.63 -4.95 -5.93
CA GLY A 271 6.70 -5.99 -6.35
C GLY A 271 5.87 -5.51 -7.51
N ALA A 272 5.69 -6.37 -8.50
CA ALA A 272 4.76 -6.15 -9.58
C ALA A 272 3.40 -6.81 -9.28
N ALA A 273 2.33 -6.33 -9.92
CA ALA A 273 0.98 -6.85 -9.74
C ALA A 273 0.85 -8.34 -10.09
N ASN A 274 1.72 -8.86 -10.96
CA ASN A 274 1.80 -10.29 -11.28
C ASN A 274 2.43 -11.14 -10.15
N GLY A 275 2.82 -10.51 -9.04
CA GLY A 275 3.43 -11.16 -7.88
C GLY A 275 4.95 -11.24 -7.94
N ASP A 276 5.60 -10.79 -9.01
CA ASP A 276 7.06 -10.85 -9.15
C ASP A 276 7.74 -9.88 -8.17
N LEU A 277 8.77 -10.39 -7.50
CA LEU A 277 9.64 -9.58 -6.65
C LEU A 277 10.91 -9.26 -7.44
N TYR A 278 11.29 -8.00 -7.38
CA TYR A 278 12.51 -7.51 -7.97
C TYR A 278 13.29 -6.72 -6.93
N TRP A 279 14.59 -6.68 -7.10
CA TRP A 279 15.47 -5.97 -6.19
C TRP A 279 16.73 -5.50 -6.90
N ARG A 280 17.39 -4.53 -6.30
CA ARG A 280 18.69 -4.07 -6.75
C ARG A 280 19.79 -4.63 -5.85
N ASP A 281 20.75 -5.34 -6.41
CA ASP A 281 21.86 -5.84 -5.59
C ASP A 281 22.83 -4.71 -5.19
N GLY A 282 23.77 -5.02 -4.29
CA GLY A 282 24.78 -4.06 -3.86
C GLY A 282 25.80 -3.64 -4.95
N GLN A 283 25.74 -4.23 -6.15
CA GLN A 283 26.55 -3.84 -7.30
C GLN A 283 25.78 -2.93 -8.25
N GLY A 284 24.48 -2.75 -8.01
CA GLY A 284 23.61 -1.84 -8.73
C GLY A 284 22.81 -2.50 -9.85
N ASP A 285 22.89 -3.83 -10.00
CA ASP A 285 22.17 -4.59 -11.01
C ASP A 285 20.74 -4.90 -10.55
N PHE A 286 19.78 -4.79 -11.48
CA PHE A 286 18.40 -5.18 -11.25
C PHE A 286 18.24 -6.68 -11.46
N LEU A 287 17.79 -7.36 -10.42
CA LEU A 287 17.51 -8.79 -10.42
C LEU A 287 15.99 -8.98 -10.26
N SER A 288 15.44 -9.96 -10.96
CA SER A 288 14.02 -10.30 -10.90
C SER A 288 13.85 -11.77 -10.50
N GLU A 289 12.78 -12.04 -9.77
CA GLU A 289 12.29 -13.38 -9.57
C GLU A 289 10.80 -13.47 -9.93
N GLN A 290 10.48 -14.51 -10.70
CA GLN A 290 9.11 -14.82 -11.07
C GLN A 290 8.43 -15.62 -9.96
N HIS A 291 7.43 -15.02 -9.33
CA HIS A 291 6.46 -15.66 -8.42
C HIS A 291 6.98 -16.30 -7.11
N PRO A 292 7.28 -15.52 -6.06
CA PRO A 292 7.55 -16.01 -4.69
C PRO A 292 6.43 -16.83 -4.01
N TYR A 293 5.27 -16.98 -4.65
CA TYR A 293 4.09 -17.68 -4.12
C TYR A 293 3.81 -19.04 -4.75
N VAL A 294 4.62 -19.47 -5.72
CA VAL A 294 4.46 -20.74 -6.46
C VAL A 294 5.51 -21.75 -6.04
#